data_AF-A0A9E2MLE0-F1
#
_entry.id   AF-A0A9E2MLE0-F1
#
_cell.length_a   1.000
_cell.length_b   1.000
_cell.length_c   1.000
_cell.angle_alpha   90.00
_cell.angle_beta   90.00
_cell.angle_gamma   90.00
#
_symmetry.space_group_name_H-M   'P 1'
#
loop_
_entity.id
_entity.type
_entity.pdbx_description
1 polymer ?
#
loop_
_entity_poly.entity_id
_entity_poly.type
_entity_poly.pdbx_seq_one_letter_code
_entity_poly.pdbx_strand_id
1 'polypeptide(L)' 'MDWITFLKVMIEDEKAAIGKYQLAVEAADSKHLRAILEQLRDEEEIHIDLLENEISRLEAVS' A
#
# COMPACT_ATOMS: atom_id res chain seq x y z
N MET A 1 -4.61 19.61 -8.29
CA MET A 1 -5.03 18.23 -8.00
C MET A 1 -5.96 18.30 -6.81
N ASP A 2 -7.17 17.75 -6.91
CA ASP A 2 -8.07 17.63 -5.76
C ASP A 2 -7.64 16.49 -4.83
N TRP A 3 -8.23 16.45 -3.63
CA TRP A 3 -7.91 15.46 -2.62
C TRP A 3 -8.18 14.02 -3.07
N ILE A 4 -9.27 13.77 -3.80
CA ILE A 4 -9.60 12.42 -4.29
C ILE A 4 -8.54 11.95 -5.29
N THR A 5 -8.11 12.82 -6.20
CA THR A 5 -7.07 12.53 -7.18
C THR A 5 -5.73 12.26 -6.49
N PHE A 6 -5.39 13.01 -5.44
CA PHE A 6 -4.20 12.76 -4.64
C PHE A 6 -4.23 11.38 -3.99
N LEU A 7 -5.35 11.02 -3.34
CA LEU A 7 -5.49 9.70 -2.69
C LEU A 7 -5.43 8.54 -3.69
N LYS A 8 -5.97 8.73 -4.91
CA LYS A 8 -5.84 7.75 -6.00
C LYS A 8 -4.38 7.54 -6.42
N VAL A 9 -3.57 8.60 -6.45
CA VAL A 9 -2.13 8.48 -6.71
C VAL A 9 -1.43 7.73 -5.58
N MET A 10 -1.77 8.01 -4.32
CA MET A 10 -1.21 7.28 -3.18
C MET A 10 -1.52 5.78 -3.23
N ILE A 11 -2.74 5.39 -3.63
CA ILE A 11 -3.09 3.97 -3.82
C ILE A 11 -2.17 3.30 -4.86
N GLU A 12 -1.82 3.98 -5.94
CA GLU A 12 -0.89 3.42 -6.94
C GLU A 12 0.55 3.33 -6.40
N ASP A 13 0.97 4.25 -5.53
CA ASP A 13 2.25 4.17 -4.84
C ASP A 13 2.30 2.98 -3.86
N GLU A 14 1.24 2.72 -3.10
CA GLU A 14 1.18 1.55 -2.20
C GLU A 14 1.18 0.23 -2.99
N LYS A 15 0.47 0.15 -4.11
CA LYS A 15 0.55 -1.01 -5.01
C LYS A 15 1.97 -1.22 -5.54
N ALA A 16 2.68 -0.14 -5.87
CA ALA A 16 4.07 -0.23 -6.27
C ALA A 16 4.99 -0.66 -5.10
N ALA A 17 4.70 -0.25 -3.87
CA ALA A 17 5.40 -0.68 -2.66
C ALA A 17 5.21 -2.18 -2.40
N ILE A 18 3.98 -2.70 -2.51
CA ILE A 18 3.68 -4.15 -2.44
C ILE A 18 4.56 -4.93 -3.43
N GLY A 19 4.61 -4.48 -4.68
CA GLY A 19 5.44 -5.13 -5.71
C GLY A 19 6.93 -5.12 -5.37
N LYS A 20 7.44 -4.03 -4.79
CA LYS A 20 8.85 -3.92 -4.35
C LYS A 20 9.14 -4.84 -3.17
N TYR A 21 8.25 -4.92 -2.18
CA TYR A 21 8.43 -5.83 -1.05
C TYR A 21 8.36 -7.29 -1.49
N GLN A 22 7.45 -7.63 -2.42
CA GLN A 22 7.38 -8.99 -2.97
C GLN A 22 8.71 -9.41 -3.61
N LEU A 23 9.31 -8.54 -4.45
CA LEU A 23 10.63 -8.79 -5.02
C LEU A 23 11.72 -8.92 -3.95
N ALA A 24 11.64 -8.12 -2.89
CA ALA A 24 12.58 -8.18 -1.77
C ALA A 24 12.44 -9.49 -0.96
N VAL A 25 11.22 -9.98 -0.72
CA VAL A 25 10.95 -11.27 -0.07
C VAL A 25 11.57 -12.41 -0.87
N GLU A 26 11.39 -12.40 -2.19
CA GLU A 26 11.94 -13.39 -3.11
C GLU A 26 13.47 -13.40 -3.09
N ALA A 27 14.10 -12.21 -3.03
CA ALA A 27 15.54 -12.05 -3.03
C ALA A 27 16.21 -12.26 -1.65
N ALA A 28 15.46 -12.23 -0.55
CA ALA A 28 16.03 -12.27 0.79
C ALA A 28 16.47 -13.68 1.22
N ASP A 29 17.75 -13.89 1.54
CA ASP A 29 18.25 -15.20 1.99
C ASP A 29 17.99 -15.51 3.48
N SER A 30 17.65 -14.49 4.27
CA SER A 30 17.38 -14.63 5.71
C SER A 30 15.89 -14.85 5.98
N LYS A 31 15.56 -15.90 6.74
CA LYS A 31 14.18 -16.16 7.20
C LYS A 31 13.62 -15.00 8.02
N HIS A 32 14.45 -14.36 8.85
CA HIS A 32 14.01 -13.24 9.67
C HIS A 32 13.71 -12.00 8.81
N LEU A 33 14.56 -11.73 7.82
CA LEU A 33 14.36 -10.62 6.90
C LEU A 33 13.11 -10.84 6.03
N ARG A 34 12.89 -12.06 5.52
CA ARG A 34 11.66 -12.40 4.79
C ARG A 34 10.41 -12.09 5.60
N ALA A 35 10.37 -12.51 6.86
CA ALA A 35 9.21 -12.27 7.72
C ALA A 35 8.92 -10.77 7.93
N ILE A 36 9.96 -9.94 8.07
CA ILE A 36 9.79 -8.48 8.17
C ILE A 36 9.26 -7.91 6.85
N LEU A 37 9.83 -8.33 5.72
CA LEU A 37 9.40 -7.83 4.40
C LEU A 37 7.98 -8.27 4.04
N GLU A 38 7.58 -9.49 4.44
CA GLU A 38 6.20 -9.97 4.32
C GLU A 38 5.26 -9.11 5.16
N GLN A 39 5.61 -8.83 6.42
CA GLN A 39 4.81 -7.94 7.26
C GLN A 39 4.67 -6.54 6.63
N LEU A 40 5.77 -5.95 6.15
CA LEU A 40 5.73 -4.63 5.51
C LEU A 40 4.86 -4.64 4.25
N ARG A 41 4.95 -5.68 3.42
CA ARG A 41 4.07 -5.85 2.25
C ARG A 41 2.60 -5.86 2.66
N ASP A 42 2.27 -6.63 3.70
CA ASP A 42 0.89 -6.79 4.17
C ASP A 42 0.36 -5.49 4.82
N GLU A 43 1.23 -4.68 5.44
CA GLU A 43 0.87 -3.34 5.95
C GLU A 43 0.46 -2.38 4.82
N GLU A 44 1.07 -2.46 3.63
CA GLU A 44 0.68 -1.62 2.49
C GLU A 44 -0.72 -1.95 1.96
N GLU A 45 -1.19 -3.20 2.09
CA GLU A 45 -2.58 -3.56 1.76
C GLU A 45 -3.57 -2.84 2.70
N ILE A 46 -3.22 -2.72 3.98
CA ILE A 46 -4.02 -1.96 4.95
C ILE A 46 -4.03 -0.46 4.60
N HIS A 47 -2.91 0.09 4.13
CA HIS A 47 -2.86 1.48 3.68
C HIS A 47 -3.81 1.74 2.50
N ILE A 48 -3.88 0.81 1.53
CA ILE A 48 -4.82 0.91 0.41
C ILE A 48 -6.27 0.93 0.92
N ASP A 49 -6.64 0.01 1.81
CA ASP A 49 -7.99 -0.03 2.38
C ASP A 49 -8.37 1.28 3.07
N LEU A 50 -7.44 1.89 3.82
CA LEU A 50 -7.66 3.17 4.47
C LEU A 50 -7.86 4.32 3.46
N LEU A 51 -7.07 4.35 2.39
CA LEU A 51 -7.17 5.35 1.33
C LEU A 51 -8.48 5.21 0.53
N GLU A 52 -8.91 3.99 0.23
CA GLU A 52 -10.18 3.72 -0.45
C GLU A 52 -11.40 4.13 0.42
N ASN A 53 -11.33 3.86 1.72
CA ASN A 53 -12.33 4.31 2.68
C ASN A 53 -12.38 5.85 2.79
N GLU A 54 -11.22 6.51 2.76
CA GLU A 54 -11.12 7.96 2.76
C GLU A 54 -11.77 8.57 1.52
N ILE A 55 -11.47 8.04 0.33
CA ILE A 55 -12.10 8.47 -0.92
C ILE A 55 -13.62 8.31 -0.84
N SER A 56 -14.09 7.16 -0.39
CA SER A 56 -15.53 6.88 -0.24
C SER A 56 -16.21 7.88 0.69
N ARG A 57 -15.55 8.29 1.78
CA ARG A 57 -16.06 9.32 2.69
C ARG A 57 -16.11 10.70 2.03
N LEU A 58 -15.08 11.09 1.29
CA LEU A 58 -15.02 12.37 0.60
C LEU A 58 -16.06 12.47 -0.52
N GLU A 59 -16.28 11.39 -1.26
CA GLU A 59 -17.31 11.31 -2.31
C GLU A 59 -18.73 11.40 -1.72
N ALA A 60 -18.96 10.92 -0.50
CA ALA A 60 -20.27 11.00 0.17
C ALA A 60 -20.63 12.41 0.69
N VAL A 61 -19.64 13.31 0.82
CA VAL A 61 -19.84 14.70 1.28
C VAL A 61 -19.56 15.75 0.20
N SER A 62 -19.21 15.29 -1.01
CA SER A 62 -19.04 16.10 -2.23
C SER A 62 -20.38 16.34 -2.93
#